data_AF-A0A962ZHR1-F1
#
_entry.id   AF-A0A962ZHR1-F1
#
_cell.length_a   1.000
_cell.length_b   1.000
_cell.length_c   1.000
_cell.angle_alpha   90.00
_cell.angle_beta   90.00
_cell.angle_gamma   90.00
#
_symmetry.space_group_name_H-M   'P 1'
#
loop_
_entity.id
_entity.type
_entity.pdbx_description
1 polymer ?
#
loop_
_entity_poly.entity_id
_entity_poly.type
_entity_poly.pdbx_seq_one_letter_code
_entity_poly.pdbx_strand_id
1 'polypeptide(L)'
;MSNDIPDDAIDPTDTDYINGIAFPQPFGAYATALCATARRQVCILSPALERAAFDNEGLAEALSALARHSRQADIRILVSDVQAIVQRGHRLLALAQRLPSKVRMQRLDEHPQWNGETCVIRDRNGVLALPGHPARTGYYEPESRARAQQHLEVFNTLWNSSVSDPQLRALSL
;
A
#
# COMPACT_ATOMS: atom_id res chain seq x y z
N MET A 1 8.69 -27.24 17.47
CA MET A 1 7.59 -27.04 16.49
C MET A 1 8.09 -26.01 15.52
N SER A 2 8.62 -26.48 14.38
CA SER A 2 9.10 -25.62 13.31
C SER A 2 7.93 -24.83 12.75
N ASN A 3 7.97 -23.52 12.89
CA ASN A 3 7.13 -22.65 12.11
C ASN A 3 7.86 -22.47 10.78
N ASP A 4 7.78 -23.49 9.92
CA ASP A 4 8.12 -23.34 8.51
C ASP A 4 7.13 -22.31 7.97
N ILE A 5 7.61 -21.08 7.83
CA ILE A 5 7.01 -20.12 6.92
C ILE A 5 7.18 -20.78 5.56
N PRO A 6 6.11 -21.15 4.85
CA PRO A 6 6.30 -21.70 3.52
C PRO A 6 7.01 -20.64 2.69
N ASP A 7 8.19 -20.99 2.20
CA ASP A 7 8.91 -20.33 1.09
C ASP A 7 8.16 -20.61 -0.23
N ASP A 8 6.82 -20.63 -0.16
CA ASP A 8 5.98 -20.60 -1.35
C ASP A 8 6.15 -19.21 -1.92
N ALA A 9 6.90 -19.14 -3.01
CA ALA A 9 6.86 -18.01 -3.92
C ALA A 9 5.38 -17.69 -4.15
N ILE A 10 4.91 -16.56 -3.60
CA ILE A 10 3.52 -16.12 -3.74
C ILE A 10 3.24 -16.07 -5.23
N ASP A 11 2.40 -16.99 -5.71
CA ASP A 11 2.01 -17.01 -7.11
C ASP A 11 1.17 -15.75 -7.35
N PRO A 12 1.60 -14.82 -8.22
CA PRO A 12 0.84 -13.60 -8.49
C PRO A 12 -0.51 -13.88 -9.16
N THR A 13 -0.79 -15.12 -9.57
CA THR A 13 -2.09 -15.58 -10.05
C THR A 13 -2.95 -16.24 -8.98
N ASP A 14 -2.46 -16.41 -7.75
CA ASP A 14 -3.25 -16.93 -6.65
C ASP A 14 -4.39 -15.95 -6.32
N THR A 15 -5.62 -16.44 -6.53
CA THR A 15 -6.86 -15.71 -6.28
C THR A 15 -7.49 -16.06 -4.94
N ASP A 16 -6.87 -16.95 -4.17
CA ASP A 16 -7.46 -17.47 -2.95
C ASP A 16 -7.48 -16.42 -1.83
N TYR A 17 -8.54 -16.46 -1.03
CA TYR A 17 -8.61 -15.69 0.20
C TYR A 17 -7.65 -16.29 1.23
N ILE A 18 -6.76 -15.47 1.77
CA ILE A 18 -5.77 -15.88 2.76
C ILE A 18 -5.94 -14.99 4.00
N ASN A 19 -5.95 -15.60 5.18
CA ASN A 19 -5.98 -14.89 6.45
C ASN A 19 -4.79 -15.30 7.31
N GLY A 20 -4.46 -14.51 8.35
CA GLY A 20 -3.35 -14.82 9.25
C GLY A 20 -1.98 -14.38 8.72
N ILE A 21 -1.93 -13.49 7.71
CA ILE A 21 -0.69 -13.04 7.08
C ILE A 21 0.12 -12.20 8.06
N ALA A 22 1.27 -12.69 8.50
CA ALA A 22 2.13 -11.96 9.42
C ALA A 22 2.66 -10.64 8.81
N PHE A 23 2.76 -9.63 9.66
CA PHE A 23 3.36 -8.33 9.33
C PHE A 23 4.72 -8.17 10.04
N PRO A 24 5.78 -7.68 9.37
CA PRO A 24 5.79 -7.13 8.00
C PRO A 24 5.99 -8.18 6.88
N GLN A 25 6.40 -9.39 7.23
CA GLN A 25 6.61 -10.50 6.29
C GLN A 25 5.73 -11.68 6.71
N PRO A 26 5.01 -12.34 5.77
CA PRO A 26 5.08 -12.18 4.31
C PRO A 26 4.20 -11.06 3.71
N PHE A 27 3.61 -10.17 4.51
CA PHE A 27 2.71 -9.11 4.02
C PHE A 27 3.25 -8.29 2.83
N GLY A 28 4.50 -7.86 2.87
CA GLY A 28 5.11 -7.08 1.77
C GLY A 28 5.17 -7.82 0.41
N ALA A 29 5.30 -9.15 0.45
CA ALA A 29 5.31 -9.97 -0.75
C ALA A 29 3.89 -10.07 -1.35
N TYR A 30 2.85 -10.23 -0.52
CA TYR A 30 1.46 -10.12 -0.96
C TYR A 30 1.12 -8.74 -1.52
N ALA A 31 1.65 -7.67 -0.91
CA ALA A 31 1.44 -6.30 -1.41
C ALA A 31 2.03 -6.14 -2.82
N THR A 32 3.21 -6.72 -3.05
CA THR A 32 3.89 -6.72 -4.34
C THR A 32 3.10 -7.51 -5.39
N ALA A 33 2.68 -8.73 -5.07
CA ALA A 33 1.86 -9.56 -5.94
C ALA A 33 0.54 -8.87 -6.32
N LEU A 34 -0.15 -8.27 -5.34
CA LEU A 34 -1.39 -7.53 -5.56
C LEU A 34 -1.19 -6.33 -6.51
N CYS A 35 -0.13 -5.55 -6.30
CA CYS A 35 0.15 -4.37 -7.11
C CYS A 35 0.63 -4.71 -8.52
N ALA A 36 1.30 -5.85 -8.71
CA ALA A 36 1.76 -6.31 -10.02
C ALA A 36 0.61 -6.61 -10.99
N THR A 37 -0.58 -6.96 -10.48
CA THR A 37 -1.77 -7.24 -11.28
C THR A 37 -2.67 -6.01 -11.51
N ALA A 38 -2.30 -4.85 -10.97
CA ALA A 38 -3.08 -3.61 -11.08
C ALA A 38 -3.16 -3.09 -12.52
N ARG A 39 -4.33 -2.59 -12.93
CA ARG A 39 -4.53 -2.04 -14.28
C ARG A 39 -4.78 -0.54 -14.32
N ARG A 40 -5.35 0.04 -13.25
CA ARG A 40 -5.79 1.44 -13.24
C ARG A 40 -5.46 2.17 -11.94
N GLN A 41 -5.68 1.55 -10.79
CA GLN A 41 -5.58 2.23 -9.51
C GLN A 41 -4.90 1.36 -8.45
N VAL A 42 -4.05 1.99 -7.66
CA VAL A 42 -3.57 1.43 -6.38
C VAL A 42 -3.73 2.49 -5.31
N CYS A 43 -4.35 2.10 -4.19
CA CYS A 43 -4.43 2.95 -2.99
C CYS A 43 -3.71 2.23 -1.85
N ILE A 44 -2.78 2.91 -1.19
CA ILE A 44 -2.05 2.39 -0.03
C ILE A 44 -2.34 3.30 1.15
N LEU A 45 -2.75 2.71 2.26
CA LEU A 45 -2.92 3.35 3.57
C LEU A 45 -1.94 2.68 4.53
N SER A 46 -1.04 3.43 5.16
CA SER A 46 -0.14 2.89 6.19
C SER A 46 0.41 4.04 7.04
N PRO A 47 0.35 4.00 8.38
CA PRO A 47 0.79 5.11 9.23
C PRO A 47 2.23 5.54 8.96
N ALA A 48 3.17 4.58 9.01
CA ALA A 48 4.60 4.82 8.88
C ALA A 48 5.20 4.28 7.58
N LEU A 49 4.39 3.63 6.72
CA LEU A 49 4.83 2.97 5.49
C LEU A 49 6.06 2.10 5.75
N GLU A 50 5.89 1.08 6.61
CA GLU A 50 7.00 0.32 7.17
C GLU A 50 7.90 -0.27 6.08
N ARG A 51 9.18 0.11 6.11
CA ARG A 51 10.16 -0.30 5.10
C ARG A 51 10.23 -1.81 4.90
N ALA A 52 10.13 -2.58 5.98
CA ALA A 52 10.18 -4.04 5.93
C ALA A 52 9.04 -4.67 5.10
N ALA A 53 7.92 -3.96 4.90
CA ALA A 53 6.82 -4.38 4.05
C ALA A 53 6.82 -3.66 2.69
N PHE A 54 7.09 -2.35 2.66
CA PHE A 54 6.83 -1.49 1.49
C PHE A 54 8.08 -0.96 0.77
N ASP A 55 9.27 -1.05 1.37
CA ASP A 55 10.51 -0.54 0.78
C ASP A 55 11.30 -1.65 0.08
N ASN A 56 10.64 -2.32 -0.86
CA ASN A 56 11.25 -3.36 -1.68
C ASN A 56 11.20 -2.99 -3.17
N GLU A 57 12.12 -3.57 -3.94
CA GLU A 57 12.27 -3.28 -5.37
C GLU A 57 11.06 -3.73 -6.18
N GLY A 58 10.56 -4.95 -5.94
CA GLY A 58 9.43 -5.51 -6.68
C GLY A 58 8.17 -4.64 -6.58
N LEU A 59 7.85 -4.12 -5.39
CA LEU A 59 6.71 -3.23 -5.22
C LEU A 59 6.90 -1.89 -5.96
N ALA A 60 8.09 -1.29 -5.86
CA ALA A 60 8.40 -0.05 -6.55
C ALA A 60 8.33 -0.23 -8.08
N GLU A 61 8.82 -1.35 -8.59
CA GLU A 61 8.75 -1.71 -10.01
C GLU A 61 7.31 -1.95 -10.48
N ALA A 62 6.50 -2.68 -9.71
CA ALA A 62 5.09 -2.93 -10.02
C ALA A 62 4.30 -1.61 -10.15
N LEU A 63 4.45 -0.70 -9.19
CA LEU A 63 3.79 0.61 -9.23
C LEU A 63 4.34 1.51 -10.35
N SER A 64 5.65 1.44 -10.60
CA SER A 64 6.26 2.18 -11.70
C SER A 64 5.80 1.66 -13.07
N ALA A 65 5.62 0.35 -13.22
CA ALA A 65 5.06 -0.27 -14.41
C ALA A 65 3.60 0.17 -14.63
N LEU A 66 2.76 0.13 -13.59
CA LEU A 66 1.39 0.65 -13.67
C LEU A 66 1.35 2.10 -14.16
N ALA A 67 2.20 2.96 -13.58
CA ALA A 67 2.29 4.37 -13.95
C ALA A 67 2.72 4.60 -15.41
N ARG A 68 3.54 3.71 -15.99
CA ARG A 68 3.98 3.77 -17.39
C ARG A 68 2.95 3.18 -18.36
N HIS A 69 2.34 2.05 -18.01
CA HIS A 69 1.46 1.30 -18.92
C HIS A 69 0.07 1.93 -19.06
N SER A 70 -0.44 2.60 -18.02
CA SER A 70 -1.78 3.16 -18.04
C SER A 70 -1.76 4.69 -18.04
N ARG A 71 -2.25 5.29 -19.14
CA ARG A 71 -2.48 6.75 -19.20
C ARG A 71 -3.42 7.25 -18.11
N GLN A 72 -4.24 6.37 -17.55
CA GLN A 72 -5.19 6.66 -16.48
C GLN A 72 -4.76 6.09 -15.12
N ALA A 73 -3.49 5.67 -14.97
CA ALA A 73 -2.96 5.23 -13.68
C ALA A 73 -3.20 6.31 -12.61
N ASP A 74 -3.72 5.89 -11.46
CA ASP A 74 -3.89 6.69 -10.25
C ASP A 74 -3.36 5.89 -9.05
N ILE A 75 -2.19 6.26 -8.56
CA ILE A 75 -1.54 5.65 -7.40
C ILE A 75 -1.57 6.67 -6.28
N ARG A 76 -2.21 6.31 -5.17
CA ARG A 76 -2.41 7.18 -4.01
C ARG A 76 -1.89 6.50 -2.76
N ILE A 77 -1.03 7.19 -2.01
CA ILE A 77 -0.41 6.68 -0.80
C ILE A 77 -0.71 7.64 0.34
N LEU A 78 -1.33 7.13 1.40
CA LEU A 78 -1.73 7.91 2.56
C LEU A 78 -0.98 7.45 3.80
N VAL A 79 -0.36 8.42 4.48
CA VAL A 79 0.55 8.21 5.62
C VAL A 79 0.24 9.22 6.72
N SER A 80 0.60 8.93 7.98
CA SER A 80 0.48 9.88 9.10
C SER A 80 1.83 10.28 9.66
N ASP A 81 2.78 9.34 9.73
CA ASP A 81 4.15 9.57 10.18
C ASP A 81 5.09 9.87 8.99
N VAL A 82 5.07 11.13 8.55
CA VAL A 82 5.96 11.61 7.48
C VAL A 82 7.43 11.59 7.91
N GLN A 83 7.73 11.76 9.20
CA GLN A 83 9.10 11.77 9.69
C GLN A 83 9.77 10.41 9.51
N ALA A 84 9.07 9.31 9.84
CA ALA A 84 9.58 7.95 9.64
C ALA A 84 9.98 7.66 8.19
N ILE A 85 9.26 8.24 7.24
CA ILE A 85 9.45 8.04 5.79
C ILE A 85 10.60 8.90 5.26
N VAL A 86 10.61 10.19 5.59
CA VAL A 86 11.57 11.15 5.04
C VAL A 86 12.97 10.93 5.61
N GLN A 87 13.11 10.73 6.92
CA GLN A 87 14.43 10.61 7.57
C GLN A 87 15.22 9.40 7.10
N ARG A 88 14.52 8.32 6.73
CA ARG A 88 15.14 7.06 6.33
C ARG A 88 15.24 6.90 4.81
N GLY A 89 14.51 7.73 4.06
CA GLY A 89 14.22 7.53 2.64
C GLY A 89 13.30 6.32 2.41
N HIS A 90 12.53 6.37 1.31
CA HIS A 90 11.62 5.29 0.93
C HIS A 90 11.49 5.21 -0.60
N ARG A 91 11.57 4.02 -1.19
CA ARG A 91 11.44 3.85 -2.66
C ARG A 91 10.12 4.39 -3.21
N LEU A 92 9.03 4.18 -2.49
CA LEU A 92 7.71 4.75 -2.86
C LEU A 92 7.64 6.28 -2.77
N LEU A 93 8.38 6.89 -1.84
CA LEU A 93 8.52 8.35 -1.78
C LEU A 93 9.29 8.86 -2.99
N ALA A 94 10.44 8.25 -3.30
CA ALA A 94 11.20 8.58 -4.50
C ALA A 94 10.38 8.41 -5.79
N LEU A 95 9.54 7.37 -5.86
CA LEU A 95 8.63 7.16 -6.99
C LEU A 95 7.57 8.28 -7.08
N ALA A 96 6.97 8.68 -5.96
CA ALA A 96 6.02 9.78 -5.88
C ALA A 96 6.63 11.11 -6.36
N GLN A 97 7.88 11.36 -5.99
CA GLN A 97 8.61 12.57 -6.40
C GLN A 97 8.98 12.56 -7.89
N ARG A 98 9.32 11.38 -8.45
CA ARG A 98 9.65 11.23 -9.87
C ARG A 98 8.43 11.28 -10.78
N LEU A 99 7.27 10.80 -10.31
CA LEU A 99 6.03 10.69 -11.08
C LEU A 99 4.84 11.35 -10.37
N PRO A 100 4.92 12.64 -9.99
CA PRO A 100 3.95 13.28 -9.09
C PRO A 100 2.54 13.40 -9.67
N SER A 101 2.37 13.33 -10.99
CA SER A 101 1.06 13.31 -11.66
C SER A 101 0.35 11.96 -11.61
N LYS A 102 1.08 10.88 -11.28
CA LYS A 102 0.59 9.50 -11.25
C LYS A 102 0.63 8.87 -9.87
N VAL A 103 1.66 9.21 -9.10
CA VAL A 103 1.92 8.68 -7.77
C VAL A 103 1.87 9.85 -6.81
N ARG A 104 0.82 9.91 -6.00
CA ARG A 104 0.61 10.97 -5.01
C ARG A 104 0.76 10.39 -3.62
N MET A 105 1.56 11.05 -2.79
CA MET A 105 1.67 10.74 -1.37
C MET A 105 1.13 11.93 -0.57
N GLN A 106 0.21 11.67 0.35
CA GLN A 106 -0.40 12.69 1.19
C GLN A 106 -0.33 12.30 2.67
N ARG A 107 -0.24 13.32 3.51
CA ARG A 107 -0.24 13.19 4.96
C ARG A 107 -1.65 13.37 5.47
N LEU A 108 -2.12 12.47 6.32
CA LEU A 108 -3.34 12.62 7.07
C LEU A 108 -3.00 12.68 8.56
N ASP A 109 -3.47 13.74 9.20
CA ASP A 109 -3.49 13.88 10.67
C ASP A 109 -4.49 12.89 11.30
N GLU A 110 -4.69 12.93 12.61
CA GLU A 110 -5.67 12.06 13.27
C GLU A 110 -7.07 12.18 12.63
N HIS A 111 -7.69 11.04 12.35
CA HIS A 111 -9.03 10.97 11.76
C HIS A 111 -9.84 9.84 12.40
N PRO A 112 -11.12 10.04 12.78
CA PRO A 112 -11.91 9.06 13.51
C PRO A 112 -12.19 7.76 12.75
N GLN A 113 -11.94 7.75 11.44
CA GLN A 113 -12.11 6.57 10.57
C GLN A 113 -10.80 5.85 10.27
N TRP A 114 -9.65 6.35 10.77
CA TRP A 114 -8.36 5.68 10.59
C TRP A 114 -7.79 5.27 11.94
N ASN A 115 -7.85 3.97 12.23
CA ASN A 115 -7.41 3.39 13.50
C ASN A 115 -5.99 2.82 13.40
N GLY A 116 -5.18 3.35 12.48
CA GLY A 116 -3.81 2.90 12.23
C GLY A 116 -3.71 1.60 11.45
N GLU A 117 -4.78 1.15 10.78
CA GLU A 117 -4.71 0.02 9.87
C GLU A 117 -3.78 0.30 8.68
N THR A 118 -3.19 -0.78 8.15
CA THR A 118 -2.43 -0.77 6.92
C THR A 118 -3.20 -1.52 5.84
N CYS A 119 -3.43 -0.92 4.69
CA CYS A 119 -4.25 -1.48 3.62
C CYS A 119 -3.66 -1.17 2.24
N VAL A 120 -3.69 -2.14 1.33
CA VAL A 120 -3.38 -2.01 -0.09
C VAL A 120 -4.62 -2.42 -0.87
N ILE A 121 -5.11 -1.51 -1.71
CA ILE A 121 -6.31 -1.71 -2.53
C ILE A 121 -5.87 -1.64 -3.99
N ARG A 122 -6.19 -2.68 -4.75
CA ARG A 122 -5.92 -2.75 -6.19
C ARG A 122 -7.21 -2.63 -6.97
N ASP A 123 -7.23 -1.65 -7.86
CA ASP A 123 -8.35 -1.27 -8.70
C ASP A 123 -9.63 -1.09 -7.88
N ARG A 124 -10.60 -1.99 -8.02
CA ARG A 124 -11.84 -2.02 -7.23
C ARG A 124 -12.25 -3.44 -6.88
N ASN A 125 -11.29 -4.35 -6.83
CA ASN A 125 -11.56 -5.79 -6.67
C ASN A 125 -10.48 -6.54 -5.89
N GLY A 126 -9.42 -5.90 -5.39
CA GLY A 126 -8.40 -6.60 -4.61
C GLY A 126 -8.00 -5.82 -3.36
N VAL A 127 -7.84 -6.53 -2.25
CA VAL A 127 -7.46 -5.96 -0.95
C VAL A 127 -6.41 -6.83 -0.27
N LEU A 128 -5.42 -6.17 0.33
CA LEU A 128 -4.57 -6.72 1.37
C LEU A 128 -4.66 -5.78 2.57
N ALA A 129 -5.10 -6.26 3.73
CA ALA A 129 -5.29 -5.40 4.89
C ALA A 129 -4.77 -6.03 6.18
N LEU A 130 -4.10 -5.21 6.98
CA LEU A 130 -3.74 -5.44 8.36
C LEU A 130 -4.58 -4.49 9.21
N PRO A 131 -5.45 -5.00 10.11
CA PRO A 131 -6.20 -4.14 11.01
C PRO A 131 -5.29 -3.26 11.87
N GLY A 132 -5.84 -2.21 12.48
CA GLY A 132 -5.09 -1.35 13.40
C GLY A 132 -4.51 -2.11 14.60
N HIS A 133 -3.58 -1.47 15.32
CA HIS A 133 -2.96 -2.04 16.51
C HIS A 133 -4.02 -2.50 17.54
N PRO A 134 -3.89 -3.67 18.20
CA PRO A 134 -2.71 -4.53 18.30
C PRO A 134 -2.62 -5.68 17.27
N ALA A 135 -3.28 -5.58 16.12
CA ALA A 135 -3.25 -6.65 15.13
C ALA A 135 -1.81 -6.96 14.65
N ARG A 136 -1.52 -8.25 14.50
CA ARG A 136 -0.23 -8.78 14.01
C ARG A 136 -0.35 -9.55 12.71
N THR A 137 -1.59 -9.82 12.30
CA THR A 137 -1.92 -10.61 11.12
C THR A 137 -2.95 -9.90 10.27
N GLY A 138 -2.71 -9.84 8.98
CA GLY A 138 -3.64 -9.34 7.99
C GLY A 138 -4.32 -10.45 7.19
N TYR A 139 -5.06 -10.04 6.18
CA TYR A 139 -5.70 -10.91 5.21
C TYR A 139 -5.50 -10.37 3.79
N TYR A 140 -5.53 -11.28 2.83
CA TYR A 140 -5.39 -11.05 1.40
C TYR A 140 -6.64 -11.58 0.71
N GLU A 141 -7.27 -10.73 -0.07
CA GLU A 141 -8.48 -11.04 -0.81
C GLU A 141 -8.38 -10.39 -2.20
N PRO A 142 -7.68 -11.05 -3.14
CA PRO A 142 -7.30 -10.45 -4.42
C PRO A 142 -8.45 -10.33 -5.39
N GLU A 143 -9.57 -11.04 -5.23
CA GLU A 143 -10.70 -11.00 -6.16
C GLU A 143 -12.06 -10.76 -5.47
N SER A 144 -12.13 -9.70 -4.65
CA SER A 144 -13.34 -9.26 -3.95
C SER A 144 -13.71 -7.82 -4.22
N ARG A 145 -14.71 -7.64 -5.10
CA ARG A 145 -15.28 -6.30 -5.42
C ARG A 145 -15.92 -5.66 -4.21
N ALA A 146 -16.71 -6.41 -3.45
CA ALA A 146 -17.44 -5.87 -2.30
C ALA A 146 -16.49 -5.35 -1.22
N ARG A 147 -15.44 -6.12 -0.88
CA ARG A 147 -14.45 -5.70 0.12
C ARG A 147 -13.58 -4.56 -0.39
N ALA A 148 -13.10 -4.62 -1.63
CA ALA A 148 -12.32 -3.54 -2.22
C ALA A 148 -13.10 -2.23 -2.27
N GLN A 149 -14.38 -2.27 -2.60
CA GLN A 149 -15.22 -1.08 -2.62
C GLN A 149 -15.40 -0.47 -1.22
N GLN A 150 -15.66 -1.30 -0.20
CA GLN A 150 -15.76 -0.84 1.18
C GLN A 150 -14.46 -0.15 1.66
N HIS A 151 -13.31 -0.76 1.39
CA HIS A 151 -12.01 -0.17 1.72
C HIS A 151 -11.73 1.12 0.93
N LEU A 152 -12.12 1.16 -0.34
CA LEU A 152 -11.91 2.32 -1.19
C LEU A 152 -12.80 3.50 -0.77
N GLU A 153 -14.01 3.26 -0.26
CA GLU A 153 -14.89 4.30 0.28
C GLU A 153 -14.27 4.96 1.52
N VAL A 154 -13.75 4.15 2.45
CA VAL A 154 -13.00 4.66 3.61
C VAL A 154 -11.77 5.42 3.14
N PHE A 155 -10.95 4.83 2.27
CA PHE A 155 -9.75 5.46 1.73
C PHE A 155 -10.04 6.83 1.09
N ASN A 156 -11.08 6.94 0.26
CA ASN A 156 -11.43 8.20 -0.39
C ASN A 156 -11.86 9.26 0.64
N THR A 157 -12.56 8.86 1.70
CA THR A 157 -12.94 9.77 2.78
C THR A 157 -11.70 10.31 3.48
N LEU A 158 -10.78 9.42 3.87
CA LEU A 158 -9.49 9.78 4.47
C LEU A 158 -8.65 10.67 3.55
N TRP A 159 -8.57 10.32 2.27
CA TRP A 159 -7.83 11.05 1.25
C TRP A 159 -8.33 12.49 1.09
N ASN A 160 -9.65 12.71 1.09
CA ASN A 160 -10.24 14.03 0.96
C ASN A 160 -9.95 14.93 2.18
N SER A 161 -9.68 14.35 3.34
CA SER A 161 -9.27 15.05 4.57
C SER A 161 -7.75 15.22 4.68
N SER A 162 -6.98 14.67 3.74
CA SER A 162 -5.51 14.68 3.79
C SER A 162 -4.89 15.86 3.05
N VAL A 163 -3.62 16.14 3.36
CA VAL A 163 -2.88 17.29 2.83
C VAL A 163 -1.59 16.87 2.15
N SER A 164 -1.16 17.67 1.16
CA SER A 164 0.17 17.50 0.57
C SER A 164 1.22 18.12 1.49
N ASP A 165 1.99 17.26 2.16
CA ASP A 165 3.07 17.71 3.03
C ASP A 165 4.29 18.20 2.20
N PRO A 166 4.86 19.38 2.49
CA PRO A 166 6.07 19.86 1.81
C PRO A 166 7.25 18.89 1.87
N GLN A 167 7.43 18.16 2.97
CA GLN A 167 8.53 17.21 3.15
C GLN A 167 8.41 16.00 2.22
N LEU A 168 7.18 15.64 1.82
CA LEU A 168 6.93 14.57 0.84
C LEU A 168 7.24 15.00 -0.61
N ARG A 169 7.28 16.31 -0.88
CA ARG A 169 7.55 16.87 -2.21
C ARG A 169 8.99 17.31 -2.42
N ALA A 170 9.76 17.45 -1.34
CA ALA A 170 11.16 17.83 -1.43
C ALA A 170 11.94 16.75 -2.18
N LEU A 171 12.42 17.07 -3.39
CA LEU A 171 13.40 16.25 -4.06
C LEU A 171 14.66 16.27 -3.19
N SER A 172 15.04 15.12 -2.63
CA SER A 172 16.36 14.96 -2.04
C SER A 172 17.39 15.18 -3.15
N LEU A 173 18.09 16.32 -3.08
CA LEU A 173 19.23 16.68 -3.93
C LEU A 173 20.42 15.76 -3.67
#